data_AF-A0A9D0Z156-F1
#
_entry.id   AF-A0A9D0Z156-F1
#
_cell.length_a   1.000
_cell.length_b   1.000
_cell.length_c   1.000
_cell.angle_alpha   90.00
_cell.angle_beta   90.00
_cell.angle_gamma   90.00
#
_symmetry.space_group_name_H-M   'P 1'
#
loop_
_entity.id
_entity.type
_entity.pdbx_description
1 polymer ?
#
loop_
_entity_poly.entity_id
_entity_poly.type
_entity_poly.pdbx_seq_one_letter_code
_entity_poly.pdbx_strand_id
1 'polypeptide(L)'
;MKKTSVIQSMITGMGVGFPVTLTCMAAIGGFNPVIREFLTWAVASALCGLVSYLLFRKEESMGIPAILGLHCLCCASITVGAAMFCGYVQSLGQILVAILPVFAVVYLVVLGFFYGCTKWEEKKVNRALEKK
;
A
#
# COMPACT_ATOMS: atom_id res chain seq x y z
N MET A 1 -17.82 -12.59 16.39
CA MET A 1 -17.64 -12.05 15.03
C MET A 1 -17.81 -10.54 15.05
N LYS A 2 -16.75 -9.75 14.85
CA LYS A 2 -16.88 -8.29 14.64
C LYS A 2 -17.66 -8.08 13.33
N LYS A 3 -18.71 -7.25 13.35
CA LYS A 3 -19.41 -6.84 12.13
C LYS A 3 -18.42 -6.07 11.25
N THR A 4 -17.96 -6.69 10.18
CA THR A 4 -17.26 -6.01 9.08
C THR A 4 -18.21 -4.95 8.51
N SER A 5 -17.74 -3.71 8.38
CA SER A 5 -18.55 -2.68 7.73
C SER A 5 -18.73 -3.04 6.24
N VAL A 6 -19.86 -2.63 5.65
CA VAL A 6 -20.12 -2.83 4.21
C VAL A 6 -18.94 -2.32 3.36
N ILE A 7 -18.36 -1.19 3.77
CA ILE A 7 -17.19 -0.57 3.14
C ILE A 7 -15.98 -1.52 3.16
N GLN A 8 -15.71 -2.18 4.29
CA GLN A 8 -14.58 -3.11 4.41
C GLN A 8 -14.76 -4.33 3.50
N SER A 9 -15.99 -4.84 3.36
CA SER A 9 -16.31 -5.91 2.42
C SER A 9 -16.14 -5.48 0.96
N MET A 10 -16.55 -4.25 0.61
CA MET A 10 -16.35 -3.68 -0.73
C MET A 10 -14.85 -3.53 -1.05
N ILE A 11 -14.06 -2.99 -0.13
CA ILE A 11 -12.60 -2.85 -0.29
C ILE A 11 -11.94 -4.21 -0.49
N THR A 12 -12.33 -5.20 0.31
CA THR A 12 -11.79 -6.58 0.20
C THR A 12 -12.19 -7.21 -1.14
N GLY A 13 -13.45 -7.04 -1.56
CA GLY A 13 -13.95 -7.50 -2.84
C GLY A 13 -13.23 -6.84 -4.03
N MET A 14 -12.93 -5.54 -3.95
CA MET A 14 -12.12 -4.87 -4.99
C MET A 14 -10.68 -5.40 -5.01
N GLY A 15 -10.06 -5.60 -3.84
CA GLY A 15 -8.68 -6.07 -3.75
C GLY A 15 -8.48 -7.50 -4.27
N VAL A 16 -9.46 -8.39 -4.08
CA VAL A 16 -9.37 -9.81 -4.50
C VAL A 16 -10.07 -10.05 -5.84
N GLY A 17 -11.26 -9.49 -6.03
CA GLY A 17 -12.08 -9.69 -7.22
C GLY A 17 -11.43 -9.11 -8.47
N PHE A 18 -10.77 -7.95 -8.37
CA PHE A 18 -10.14 -7.32 -9.53
C PHE A 18 -9.00 -8.15 -10.16
N PRO A 19 -8.01 -8.66 -9.39
CA PRO A 19 -7.03 -9.62 -9.92
C PRO A 19 -7.66 -10.89 -10.51
N VAL A 20 -8.70 -11.43 -9.85
CA VAL A 20 -9.39 -12.64 -10.32
C VAL A 20 -10.06 -12.38 -11.68
N THR A 21 -10.81 -11.29 -11.81
CA THR A 21 -11.46 -10.91 -13.08
C THR A 21 -10.43 -10.70 -14.18
N LEU A 22 -9.33 -10.00 -13.92
CA LEU A 22 -8.25 -9.79 -14.90
C LEU A 22 -7.56 -11.10 -15.30
N THR A 23 -7.41 -12.04 -14.37
CA THR A 23 -6.87 -13.38 -14.67
C THR A 23 -7.82 -14.18 -15.57
N CYS A 24 -9.13 -14.09 -15.32
CA CYS A 24 -10.14 -14.70 -16.20
C CYS A 24 -10.13 -14.04 -17.59
N MET A 25 -10.02 -12.72 -17.67
CA MET A 25 -9.90 -11.99 -18.94
C MET A 25 -8.63 -12.41 -19.70
N ALA A 26 -7.51 -12.58 -19.02
CA ALA A 26 -6.27 -13.10 -19.61
C ALA A 26 -6.46 -14.52 -20.17
N ALA A 27 -7.15 -15.39 -19.43
CA ALA A 27 -7.37 -16.77 -19.81
C ALA A 27 -8.32 -16.93 -21.01
N ILE A 28 -9.34 -16.07 -21.11
CA ILE A 28 -10.38 -16.15 -22.16
C ILE A 28 -9.99 -15.31 -23.38
N GLY A 29 -9.55 -14.07 -23.17
CA GLY A 29 -9.32 -13.07 -24.21
C GLY A 29 -7.85 -12.88 -24.61
N GLY A 30 -6.94 -13.62 -23.97
CA GLY A 30 -5.49 -13.56 -24.23
C GLY A 30 -4.74 -12.53 -23.38
N PHE A 31 -3.43 -12.76 -23.21
CA PHE A 31 -2.58 -11.94 -22.36
C PHE A 31 -1.93 -10.78 -23.13
N ASN A 32 -2.75 -9.77 -23.46
CA ASN A 32 -2.30 -8.57 -24.15
C ASN A 32 -1.62 -7.57 -23.18
N PRO A 33 -0.93 -6.52 -23.69
CA PRO A 33 -0.21 -5.55 -22.86
C PRO A 33 -1.08 -4.86 -21.80
N VAL A 34 -2.34 -4.53 -22.12
CA VAL A 34 -3.27 -3.88 -21.18
C VAL A 34 -3.59 -4.81 -20.02
N ILE A 35 -3.97 -6.05 -20.31
CA ILE A 35 -4.28 -7.05 -19.28
C ILE A 35 -3.04 -7.33 -18.42
N ARG A 36 -1.85 -7.42 -19.04
CA ARG A 36 -0.59 -7.58 -18.32
C ARG A 36 -0.37 -6.44 -17.33
N GLU A 37 -0.44 -5.19 -17.78
CA GLU A 37 -0.21 -4.03 -16.92
C GLU A 37 -1.22 -3.96 -15.78
N PHE A 38 -2.52 -4.05 -16.09
CA PHE A 38 -3.56 -3.99 -15.06
C PHE A 38 -3.43 -5.14 -14.05
N LEU A 39 -3.14 -6.36 -14.50
CA LEU A 39 -2.99 -7.50 -13.59
C LEU A 39 -1.76 -7.34 -12.70
N THR A 40 -0.62 -6.92 -13.26
CA THR A 40 0.60 -6.70 -12.49
C THR A 40 0.40 -5.63 -11.42
N TRP A 41 -0.21 -4.50 -11.76
CA TRP A 41 -0.44 -3.41 -10.80
C TRP A 41 -1.53 -3.76 -9.75
N ALA A 42 -2.53 -4.54 -10.13
CA ALA A 42 -3.53 -5.07 -9.20
C ALA A 42 -2.89 -5.99 -8.15
N VAL A 43 -2.05 -6.93 -8.59
CA VAL A 43 -1.32 -7.85 -7.70
C VAL A 43 -0.32 -7.09 -6.83
N ALA A 44 0.44 -6.15 -7.40
CA ALA A 44 1.36 -5.30 -6.65
C ALA A 44 0.64 -4.53 -5.53
N SER A 45 -0.54 -3.96 -5.82
CA SER A 45 -1.35 -3.24 -4.84
C SER A 45 -1.85 -4.17 -3.72
N ALA A 46 -2.29 -5.38 -4.05
CA ALA A 46 -2.69 -6.38 -3.06
C ALA A 46 -1.52 -6.78 -2.14
N LEU A 47 -0.33 -6.98 -2.70
CA LEU A 47 0.89 -7.27 -1.93
C LEU A 47 1.27 -6.11 -1.02
N CYS A 48 1.19 -4.86 -1.49
CA CYS A 48 1.41 -3.68 -0.66
C CYS A 48 0.43 -3.64 0.52
N GLY A 49 -0.87 -3.88 0.28
CA GLY A 49 -1.87 -3.94 1.35
C GLY A 49 -1.60 -5.06 2.37
N LEU A 50 -1.13 -6.22 1.91
CA LEU A 50 -0.72 -7.33 2.79
C LEU A 50 0.50 -6.93 3.65
N VAL A 51 1.49 -6.28 3.06
CA VAL A 51 2.64 -5.73 3.78
C VAL A 51 2.19 -4.73 4.84
N SER A 52 1.30 -3.79 4.51
CA SER A 52 0.71 -2.87 5.48
C SER A 52 0.06 -3.64 6.64
N TYR A 53 -0.80 -4.60 6.32
CA TYR A 53 -1.49 -5.39 7.35
C TYR A 53 -0.53 -6.13 8.29
N LEU A 54 0.50 -6.78 7.74
CA LEU A 54 1.46 -7.57 8.52
C LEU A 54 2.36 -6.69 9.40
N LEU A 55 2.78 -5.53 8.90
CA LEU A 55 3.68 -4.64 9.62
C LEU A 55 2.96 -3.84 10.71
N PHE A 56 1.81 -3.24 10.40
CA PHE A 56 1.05 -2.45 11.37
C PHE A 56 0.37 -3.32 12.44
N ARG A 57 0.18 -4.63 12.21
CA ARG A 57 -0.22 -5.55 13.28
C ARG A 57 0.86 -5.71 14.36
N LYS A 58 2.11 -5.37 14.07
CA LYS A 58 3.24 -5.40 15.00
C LYS A 58 3.60 -4.00 15.55
N GLU A 59 2.68 -3.03 15.45
CA GLU A 59 2.90 -1.66 15.92
C GLU A 59 3.30 -1.56 17.39
N GLU A 60 2.74 -2.40 18.25
CA GLU A 60 3.10 -2.39 19.68
C GLU A 60 4.55 -2.83 19.95
N SER A 61 5.17 -3.60 19.04
CA SER A 61 6.54 -4.10 19.22
C SER A 61 7.60 -3.35 18.40
N MET A 62 7.20 -2.54 17.43
CA MET A 62 8.09 -1.73 16.61
C MET A 62 7.58 -0.29 16.54
N GLY A 63 8.40 0.69 16.94
CA GLY A 63 8.02 2.10 16.84
C GLY A 63 7.66 2.53 15.42
N ILE A 64 6.76 3.51 15.30
CA ILE A 64 6.22 4.00 14.02
C ILE A 64 7.28 4.30 12.95
N PRO A 65 8.43 4.96 13.26
CA PRO A 65 9.45 5.23 12.25
C PRO A 65 10.06 3.95 11.65
N ALA A 66 10.27 2.92 12.46
CA ALA A 66 10.83 1.64 12.01
C ALA A 66 9.84 0.88 11.11
N ILE A 67 8.57 0.85 11.51
CA ILE A 67 7.50 0.25 10.68
C ILE A 67 7.38 0.96 9.35
N LEU A 68 7.37 2.29 9.36
CA LEU A 68 7.21 3.07 8.15
C LEU A 68 8.41 2.88 7.20
N GLY A 69 9.63 2.81 7.74
CA GLY A 69 10.83 2.50 6.97
C GLY A 69 10.79 1.11 6.33
N LEU A 70 10.42 0.09 7.10
CA LEU A 70 10.29 -1.28 6.57
C LEU A 70 9.16 -1.39 5.54
N HIS A 71 8.04 -0.72 5.79
CA HIS A 71 6.92 -0.61 4.86
C HIS A 71 7.36 0.05 3.55
N CYS A 72 8.15 1.12 3.63
CA CYS A 72 8.76 1.78 2.46
C CYS A 72 9.61 0.82 1.64
N LEU A 73 10.52 0.08 2.28
CA LEU A 73 11.40 -0.85 1.59
C LEU A 73 10.64 -1.99 0.90
N CYS A 74 9.65 -2.57 1.57
CA CYS A 74 8.83 -3.64 1.00
C CYS A 74 7.98 -3.14 -0.19
N CYS A 75 7.27 -2.02 -0.03
CA CYS A 75 6.46 -1.46 -1.11
C CYS A 75 7.31 -0.98 -2.30
N ALA A 76 8.51 -0.44 -2.04
CA ALA A 76 9.45 -0.06 -3.09
C ALA A 76 9.92 -1.30 -3.87
N SER A 77 10.25 -2.40 -3.18
CA SER A 77 10.66 -3.65 -3.81
C SER A 77 9.55 -4.24 -4.70
N ILE A 78 8.31 -4.24 -4.21
CA ILE A 78 7.13 -4.68 -4.98
C ILE A 78 6.95 -3.80 -6.22
N THR A 79 7.04 -2.48 -6.06
CA THR A 79 6.84 -1.53 -7.17
C THR A 79 7.93 -1.64 -8.22
N VAL A 80 9.19 -1.78 -7.81
CA VAL A 80 10.31 -2.00 -8.73
C VAL A 80 10.13 -3.31 -9.49
N GLY A 81 9.76 -4.39 -8.79
CA GLY A 81 9.49 -5.68 -9.43
C GLY A 81 8.37 -5.60 -10.47
N ALA A 82 7.27 -4.93 -10.14
CA ALA A 82 6.16 -4.68 -11.05
C ALA A 82 6.59 -3.84 -12.27
N ALA A 83 7.32 -2.75 -12.05
CA ALA A 83 7.81 -1.88 -13.12
C ALA A 83 8.80 -2.60 -14.06
N MET A 84 9.68 -3.44 -13.52
CA MET A 84 10.59 -4.28 -14.32
C MET A 84 9.81 -5.32 -15.13
N PHE A 85 8.81 -5.97 -14.53
CA PHE A 85 7.97 -6.97 -15.21
C PHE A 85 7.17 -6.36 -16.37
N CYS A 86 6.67 -5.13 -16.21
CA CYS A 86 6.00 -4.38 -17.27
C CYS A 86 6.98 -3.81 -18.31
N GLY A 87 8.30 -3.82 -18.05
CA GLY A 87 9.33 -3.28 -18.93
C GLY A 87 9.51 -1.77 -18.85
N TYR A 88 8.99 -1.12 -17.80
CA TYR A 88 9.08 0.35 -17.62
C TYR A 88 10.46 0.81 -17.17
N VAL A 89 11.21 -0.06 -16.49
CA VAL A 89 12.56 0.22 -16.00
C VAL A 89 13.45 -0.99 -16.27
N GLN A 90 14.67 -0.73 -16.71
CA GLN A 90 15.68 -1.77 -17.00
C GLN A 90 17.02 -1.54 -16.28
N SER A 91 17.17 -0.43 -15.57
CA SER A 91 18.39 -0.09 -14.84
C SER A 91 18.11 0.56 -13.49
N LEU A 92 19.07 0.43 -12.57
CA LEU A 92 19.03 1.10 -11.26
C LEU A 92 18.95 2.63 -11.39
N GLY A 93 19.57 3.21 -12.42
CA GLY A 93 19.49 4.65 -12.69
C GLY A 93 18.06 5.11 -13.00
N GLN A 94 17.33 4.36 -13.83
CA GLN A 94 15.92 4.66 -14.12
C GLN A 94 15.03 4.51 -12.88
N ILE A 95 15.31 3.51 -12.03
CA ILE A 95 14.60 3.33 -10.76
C ILE A 95 14.79 4.56 -9.85
N LEU A 96 16.03 5.03 -9.69
CA LEU A 96 16.35 6.17 -8.83
C LEU A 96 15.71 7.48 -9.32
N VAL A 97 15.62 7.70 -10.63
CA VAL A 97 15.09 8.94 -11.19
C VAL A 97 13.56 8.92 -11.30
N ALA A 98 12.95 7.77 -11.62
CA ALA A 98 11.51 7.68 -11.86
C ALA A 98 10.71 7.26 -10.62
N ILE A 99 11.19 6.30 -9.84
CA ILE A 99 10.41 5.68 -8.75
C ILE A 99 10.68 6.38 -7.41
N LEU A 100 11.94 6.71 -7.12
CA LEU A 100 12.32 7.28 -5.82
C LEU A 100 11.62 8.61 -5.50
N PRO A 101 11.52 9.59 -6.42
CA PRO A 101 10.85 10.86 -6.11
C PRO A 101 9.37 10.67 -5.81
N VAL A 102 8.69 9.79 -6.55
CA VAL A 102 7.27 9.47 -6.32
C VAL A 102 7.08 8.82 -4.96
N PHE A 103 7.93 7.85 -4.61
CA PHE A 103 7.90 7.20 -3.29
C PHE A 103 8.15 8.20 -2.16
N ALA A 104 9.12 9.11 -2.32
CA ALA A 104 9.41 10.14 -1.33
C ALA A 104 8.19 11.03 -1.08
N VAL A 105 7.53 11.50 -2.14
CA VAL A 105 6.32 12.33 -2.02
C VAL A 105 5.20 11.56 -1.32
N VAL A 106 4.92 10.32 -1.72
CA VAL A 106 3.86 9.51 -1.12
C VAL A 106 4.14 9.29 0.38
N TYR A 107 5.36 8.92 0.76
CA TYR A 107 5.68 8.64 2.16
C TYR A 107 5.75 9.90 3.02
N LEU A 108 6.11 11.06 2.47
CA LEU A 108 5.99 12.35 3.16
C LEU A 108 4.52 12.68 3.48
N VAL A 109 3.62 12.44 2.53
CA VAL A 109 2.17 12.63 2.73
C VAL A 109 1.65 11.67 3.80
N VAL A 110 2.03 10.39 3.72
CA VAL A 110 1.64 9.38 4.71
C VAL A 110 2.15 9.75 6.10
N LEU A 111 3.43 10.14 6.24
CA LEU A 111 4.01 10.55 7.51
C LEU A 111 3.28 11.78 8.09
N GLY A 112 3.00 12.79 7.27
CA GLY A 112 2.25 13.97 7.68
C GLY A 112 0.84 13.64 8.16
N PHE A 113 0.16 12.70 7.48
CA PHE A 113 -1.15 12.21 7.90
C PHE A 113 -1.09 11.51 9.27
N PHE A 114 -0.15 10.57 9.45
CA PHE A 114 0.04 9.89 10.73
C PHE A 114 0.33 10.88 11.86
N TYR A 115 1.25 11.82 11.66
CA TYR A 115 1.57 12.86 12.64
C TYR A 115 0.33 13.70 13.02
N GLY A 116 -0.48 14.10 12.02
CA GLY A 116 -1.73 14.82 12.25
C GLY A 116 -2.74 14.02 13.08
N CYS A 117 -2.90 12.73 12.78
CA CYS A 117 -3.75 11.83 13.55
C CYS A 117 -3.27 11.69 15.00
N THR A 118 -1.98 11.44 15.22
CA THR A 118 -1.42 11.32 16.58
C THR A 118 -1.62 12.61 17.37
N LYS A 119 -1.39 13.78 16.76
CA LYS A 119 -1.64 15.08 17.41
C LYS A 119 -3.10 15.32 17.73
N TRP A 120 -4.02 14.83 16.91
CA TRP A 120 -5.45 14.94 17.19
C TRP A 120 -5.85 14.05 18.37
N GLU A 121 -5.34 12.82 18.43
CA GLU A 121 -5.57 11.92 19.55
C GLU A 121 -5.00 12.48 20.87
N GLU A 122 -3.77 13.00 20.85
CA GLU A 122 -3.17 13.69 22.01
C GLU A 122 -4.08 14.83 22.51
N LYS A 123 -4.57 15.70 21.62
CA LYS A 123 -5.49 16.78 21.98
C LYS A 123 -6.80 16.27 22.57
N LYS A 124 -7.31 15.14 22.07
CA LYS A 124 -8.54 14.52 22.56
C LYS A 124 -8.35 13.96 23.97
N VAL A 125 -7.23 13.28 24.22
CA VAL A 125 -6.86 12.74 25.54
C VAL A 125 -6.66 13.88 26.55
N ASN A 126 -5.90 14.92 26.18
CA ASN A 126 -5.66 16.06 27.07
C ASN A 126 -6.96 16.75 27.50
N ARG A 127 -7.88 17.01 26.55
CA ARG A 127 -9.20 17.58 26.88
C ARG A 127 -10.06 16.68 27.76
N ALA A 128 -9.87 15.36 27.70
CA ALA A 128 -10.59 14.42 28.56
C ALA A 128 -10.02 14.42 29.99
N LEU A 129 -8.71 14.65 30.14
CA LEU A 129 -8.03 14.76 31.43
C LEU A 129 -8.31 16.11 32.12
N GLU A 130 -8.38 17.22 31.38
CA GLU A 130 -8.72 18.55 31.92
C GLU A 130 -10.17 18.67 32.45
N LYS A 131 -11.06 17.76 32.04
CA LYS A 131 -12.46 17.71 32.49
C LYS A 131 -12.67 16.84 33.73
N LYS A 132 -11.62 16.27 34.30
CA LYS A 132 -11.62 15.49 35.54
C LYS A 132 -11.04 16.32 36.68
#